data_AF-A0A257WRC7-F1
#
_entry.id   AF-A0A257WRC7-F1
#
_cell.length_a   1.000
_cell.length_b   1.000
_cell.length_c   1.000
_cell.angle_alpha   90.00
_cell.angle_beta   90.00
_cell.angle_gamma   90.00
#
_symmetry.space_group_name_H-M   'P 1'
#
loop_
_entity.id
_entity.type
_entity.pdbx_description
1 polymer ?
#
loop_
_entity_poly.entity_id
_entity_poly.type
_entity_poly.pdbx_seq_one_letter_code
_entity_poly.pdbx_strand_id
1 'polypeptide(L)'
;SDVAVRFEFDAVRAEDAPPISRQYPKTVFDLFEGEQLVVVGRYAKTGAAKVVISGKTGNEAKSFDFPAEFSAHSSDSSFAFVEKLWATRRIGEIIDQLDLHGKNEELTKELVELSTKHGILTPYTSFLADETARPQSLALSDSFRRANEDLSKLGEAAGRGGFAQRAEKSQFQNSITAPAASRPSGGNSFRDLESDREVVTNAVRSAGKDALYARGVEQNGQRLKLLVTPETAQLDLEKNKEQITEIERYSDEYFAIVNANSVDENLLFVQQSADEQLLVKLRGKTYLVK
;
A
#
# COMPACT_ATOMS: atom_id res chain seq x y z
N SER A 1 4.77 -18.30 -23.58
CA SER A 1 3.97 -17.14 -24.00
C SER A 1 4.75 -16.32 -25.00
N ASP A 2 4.10 -15.89 -26.08
CA ASP A 2 4.71 -15.04 -27.10
C ASP A 2 4.50 -13.54 -26.83
N VAL A 3 3.71 -13.14 -25.83
CA VAL A 3 3.45 -11.73 -25.55
C VAL A 3 4.60 -11.11 -24.75
N ALA A 4 5.09 -9.96 -25.22
CA ALA A 4 6.09 -9.15 -24.54
C ALA A 4 5.67 -7.69 -24.53
N VAL A 5 5.94 -7.01 -23.41
CA VAL A 5 5.70 -5.58 -23.21
C VAL A 5 7.05 -4.90 -22.98
N ARG A 6 7.36 -3.90 -23.80
CA ARG A 6 8.61 -3.12 -23.74
C ARG A 6 8.29 -1.63 -23.63
N PHE A 7 9.22 -0.88 -23.04
CA PHE A 7 9.13 0.56 -22.88
C PHE A 7 10.35 1.19 -23.55
N GLU A 8 10.11 1.93 -24.62
CA GLU A 8 11.13 2.63 -25.40
C GLU A 8 11.07 4.10 -25.05
N PHE A 9 12.10 4.64 -24.41
CA PHE A 9 12.19 6.05 -24.04
C PHE A 9 13.10 6.77 -25.04
N ASP A 10 12.69 7.95 -25.50
CA ASP A 10 13.41 8.71 -26.53
C ASP A 10 14.83 9.14 -26.11
N ALA A 11 15.10 9.21 -24.80
CA ALA A 11 16.32 9.78 -24.22
C ALA A 11 17.20 8.78 -23.43
N VAL A 12 17.02 7.47 -23.60
CA VAL A 12 17.80 6.46 -22.84
C VAL A 12 18.99 5.95 -23.66
N ARG A 13 20.21 6.05 -23.10
CA ARG A 13 21.41 5.46 -23.71
C ARG A 13 21.47 3.97 -23.39
N ALA A 14 22.04 3.15 -24.27
CA ALA A 14 22.12 1.69 -24.09
C ALA A 14 22.89 1.24 -22.83
N GLU A 15 23.65 2.15 -22.22
CA GLU A 15 24.45 1.96 -21.00
C GLU A 15 23.72 2.36 -19.70
N ASP A 16 22.52 2.94 -19.80
CA ASP A 16 21.67 3.25 -18.64
C ASP A 16 21.05 1.98 -18.04
N ALA A 17 20.80 2.00 -16.72
CA ALA A 17 19.96 0.99 -16.09
C ALA A 17 18.57 0.93 -16.74
N PRO A 18 17.89 -0.24 -16.75
CA PRO A 18 16.56 -0.36 -17.34
C PRO A 18 15.61 0.73 -16.82
N PRO A 19 14.91 1.47 -17.70
CA PRO A 19 14.13 2.63 -17.30
C PRO A 19 12.93 2.25 -16.43
N ILE A 20 12.46 1.01 -16.54
CA ILE A 20 11.41 0.41 -15.73
C ILE A 20 12.02 -0.72 -14.90
N SER A 21 11.66 -0.79 -13.61
CA SER A 21 12.06 -1.80 -12.66
C SER A 21 10.85 -2.37 -11.92
N ARG A 22 10.99 -3.56 -11.33
CA ARG A 22 9.95 -4.23 -10.52
C ARG A 22 8.61 -4.26 -11.27
N GLN A 23 8.65 -4.74 -12.50
CA GLN A 23 7.49 -4.88 -13.38
C GLN A 23 6.73 -6.16 -13.05
N TYR A 24 5.41 -6.06 -13.03
CA TYR A 24 4.50 -7.18 -12.79
C TYR A 24 3.39 -7.26 -13.85
N PRO A 25 2.98 -8.47 -14.27
CA PRO A 25 3.59 -9.75 -13.90
C PRO A 25 5.02 -9.88 -14.47
N LYS A 26 5.88 -10.70 -13.84
CA LYS A 26 7.27 -10.90 -14.30
C LYS A 26 7.33 -11.51 -15.70
N THR A 27 6.36 -12.37 -16.00
CA THR A 27 6.17 -12.98 -17.31
C THR A 27 4.74 -12.68 -17.73
N VAL A 28 4.58 -12.15 -18.94
CA VAL A 28 3.25 -11.99 -19.53
C VAL A 28 2.83 -13.36 -20.08
N PHE A 29 1.60 -13.78 -19.77
CA PHE A 29 1.02 -15.02 -20.27
C PHE A 29 0.28 -14.79 -21.59
N ASP A 30 -0.17 -15.88 -22.21
CA ASP A 30 -0.97 -15.79 -23.43
C ASP A 30 -2.29 -15.07 -23.13
N LEU A 31 -2.67 -14.16 -24.02
CA LEU A 31 -3.85 -13.31 -23.88
C LEU A 31 -4.95 -13.84 -24.78
N PHE A 32 -6.09 -14.20 -24.19
CA PHE A 32 -7.27 -14.66 -24.91
C PHE A 32 -8.28 -13.53 -25.16
N GLU A 33 -9.23 -13.79 -26.07
CA GLU A 33 -10.30 -12.84 -26.34
C GLU A 33 -11.12 -12.55 -25.07
N GLY A 34 -11.33 -11.26 -24.78
CA GLY A 34 -12.04 -10.80 -23.58
C GLY A 34 -11.17 -10.68 -22.32
N GLU A 35 -9.91 -11.11 -22.35
CA GLU A 35 -8.99 -10.94 -21.23
C GLU A 35 -8.33 -9.55 -21.22
N GLN A 36 -8.06 -9.04 -20.02
CA GLN A 36 -7.36 -7.79 -19.81
C GLN A 36 -5.97 -8.04 -19.22
N LEU A 37 -4.94 -7.54 -19.90
CA LEU A 37 -3.58 -7.50 -19.36
C LEU A 37 -3.35 -6.18 -18.60
N VAL A 38 -3.06 -6.28 -17.30
CA VAL A 38 -2.66 -5.15 -16.47
C VAL A 38 -1.19 -5.28 -16.12
N VAL A 39 -0.36 -4.35 -16.60
CA VAL A 39 1.08 -4.26 -16.28
C VAL A 39 1.33 -3.05 -15.40
N VAL A 40 2.08 -3.25 -14.31
CA VAL A 40 2.52 -2.17 -13.41
C VAL A 40 4.02 -2.29 -13.15
N GLY A 41 4.69 -1.17 -12.95
CA GLY A 41 6.13 -1.12 -12.69
C GLY A 41 6.55 0.26 -12.19
N ARG A 42 7.81 0.37 -11.75
CA ARG A 42 8.39 1.63 -11.30
C ARG A 42 9.35 2.17 -12.35
N TYR A 43 9.10 3.38 -12.82
CA TYR A 43 10.00 4.06 -13.74
C TYR A 43 10.99 4.96 -12.99
N ALA A 44 12.24 4.98 -13.46
CA ALA A 44 13.29 5.88 -12.95
C ALA A 44 13.58 7.04 -13.92
N LYS A 45 13.11 6.92 -15.17
CA LYS A 45 13.29 7.91 -16.23
C LYS A 45 11.94 8.52 -16.59
N THR A 46 11.94 9.81 -16.90
CA THR A 46 10.74 10.62 -17.18
C THR A 46 10.80 11.12 -18.62
N GLY A 47 9.66 11.57 -19.15
CA GLY A 47 9.51 12.10 -20.49
C GLY A 47 8.72 11.20 -21.43
N ALA A 48 8.75 11.56 -22.71
CA ALA A 48 8.09 10.83 -23.77
C ALA A 48 8.69 9.42 -23.94
N ALA A 49 7.80 8.46 -24.11
CA ALA A 49 8.12 7.07 -24.33
C ALA A 49 7.06 6.42 -25.21
N LYS A 50 7.37 5.20 -25.64
CA LYS A 50 6.49 4.33 -26.40
C LYS A 50 6.39 2.98 -25.70
N VAL A 51 5.17 2.57 -25.40
CA VAL A 51 4.86 1.23 -24.90
C VAL A 51 4.63 0.34 -26.12
N VAL A 52 5.47 -0.69 -26.26
CA VAL A 52 5.42 -1.64 -27.37
C VAL A 52 4.93 -2.98 -26.85
N ILE A 53 3.81 -3.46 -27.40
CA ILE A 53 3.25 -4.78 -27.12
C ILE A 53 3.46 -5.64 -28.36
N SER A 54 4.28 -6.68 -28.24
CA SER A 54 4.56 -7.62 -29.33
C SER A 54 4.10 -9.02 -28.97
N GLY A 55 3.64 -9.80 -29.94
CA GLY A 55 3.37 -11.22 -29.75
C GLY A 55 3.01 -11.94 -31.04
N LYS A 56 2.36 -13.09 -30.92
CA LYS A 56 1.92 -13.88 -32.07
C LYS A 56 0.42 -14.17 -31.99
N THR A 57 -0.23 -14.15 -33.15
CA THR A 57 -1.59 -14.68 -33.33
C THR A 57 -1.51 -15.80 -34.35
N GLY A 58 -1.61 -17.06 -33.91
CA GLY A 58 -1.24 -18.21 -34.74
C GLY A 58 0.25 -18.15 -35.11
N ASN A 59 0.57 -18.15 -36.40
CA ASN A 59 1.95 -18.02 -36.90
C ASN A 59 2.35 -16.59 -37.28
N GLU A 60 1.45 -15.62 -37.16
CA GLU A 60 1.71 -14.23 -37.55
C GLU A 60 2.21 -13.42 -36.34
N ALA A 61 3.37 -12.77 -36.49
CA ALA A 61 3.88 -11.82 -35.51
C ALA A 61 3.12 -10.50 -35.59
N LYS A 62 2.68 -9.97 -34.45
CA LYS A 62 2.00 -8.67 -34.33
C LYS A 62 2.72 -7.77 -33.34
N SER A 63 2.72 -6.47 -33.61
CA SER A 63 3.24 -5.44 -32.71
C SER A 63 2.28 -4.25 -32.69
N PHE A 64 2.10 -3.68 -31.50
CA PHE A 64 1.26 -2.52 -31.27
C PHE A 64 2.04 -1.50 -30.44
N ASP A 65 2.00 -0.26 -30.89
CA ASP A 65 2.78 0.83 -30.32
C ASP A 65 1.83 1.88 -29.74
N PHE A 66 2.06 2.24 -28.48
CA PHE A 66 1.24 3.22 -27.76
C PHE A 66 2.13 4.35 -27.23
N PRO A 67 1.88 5.61 -27.59
CA PRO A 67 2.61 6.73 -27.00
C PRO A 67 2.28 6.87 -25.51
N ALA A 68 3.28 7.20 -24.70
CA ALA A 68 3.15 7.40 -23.27
C ALA A 68 4.02 8.59 -22.81
N GLU A 69 3.60 9.24 -21.72
CA GLU A 69 4.36 10.32 -21.08
C GLU A 69 4.55 9.97 -19.60
N PHE A 70 5.80 9.96 -19.15
CA PHE A 70 6.15 9.64 -17.76
C PHE A 70 6.57 10.90 -17.01
N SER A 71 5.69 11.45 -16.17
CA SER A 71 5.96 12.65 -15.38
C SER A 71 6.96 12.42 -14.24
N ALA A 72 7.82 13.39 -13.89
CA ALA A 72 8.68 13.28 -12.71
C ALA A 72 7.90 13.27 -11.38
N HIS A 73 6.83 14.04 -11.33
CA HIS A 73 5.89 14.08 -10.22
C HIS A 73 4.52 14.45 -10.75
N SER A 74 3.49 13.78 -10.24
CA SER A 74 2.10 14.14 -10.48
C SER A 74 1.53 14.68 -9.17
N SER A 75 0.97 15.89 -9.20
CA SER A 75 0.09 16.38 -8.14
C SER A 75 -1.31 15.78 -8.23
N ASP A 76 -1.63 15.13 -9.35
CA ASP A 76 -2.87 14.40 -9.57
C ASP A 76 -2.76 12.98 -9.00
N SER A 77 -3.70 12.67 -8.12
CA SER A 77 -3.87 11.41 -7.42
C SER A 77 -4.91 10.49 -8.06
N SER A 78 -5.50 10.86 -9.19
CA SER A 78 -6.48 10.03 -9.92
C SER A 78 -5.96 8.62 -10.22
N PHE A 79 -4.63 8.47 -10.31
CA PHE A 79 -3.95 7.19 -10.53
C PHE A 79 -3.23 6.63 -9.29
N ALA A 80 -3.53 7.13 -8.09
CA ALA A 80 -2.95 6.63 -6.83
C ALA A 80 -3.17 5.12 -6.62
N PHE A 81 -4.28 4.58 -7.15
CA PHE A 81 -4.54 3.15 -7.12
C PHE A 81 -3.46 2.33 -7.84
N VAL A 82 -2.75 2.90 -8.82
CA VAL A 82 -1.67 2.21 -9.55
C VAL A 82 -0.49 1.94 -8.63
N GLU A 83 -0.15 2.89 -7.76
CA GLU A 83 0.92 2.71 -6.76
C GLU A 83 0.54 1.61 -5.77
N LYS A 84 -0.69 1.62 -5.26
CA LYS A 84 -1.21 0.58 -4.36
C LYS A 84 -1.25 -0.80 -5.04
N LEU A 85 -1.65 -0.86 -6.30
CA LEU A 85 -1.64 -2.10 -7.09
C LEU A 85 -0.21 -2.64 -7.26
N TRP A 86 0.75 -1.77 -7.59
CA TRP A 86 2.15 -2.14 -7.67
C TRP A 86 2.66 -2.69 -6.33
N ALA A 87 2.38 -1.99 -5.22
CA ALA A 87 2.79 -2.42 -3.88
C ALA A 87 2.18 -3.78 -3.51
N THR A 88 0.92 -4.03 -3.86
CA THR A 88 0.23 -5.30 -3.64
C THR A 88 0.94 -6.45 -4.36
N ARG A 89 1.26 -6.27 -5.64
CA ARG A 89 1.98 -7.30 -6.42
C ARG A 89 3.41 -7.51 -5.91
N ARG A 90 4.10 -6.43 -5.52
CA ARG A 90 5.43 -6.51 -4.91
C ARG A 90 5.41 -7.25 -3.58
N ILE A 91 4.42 -7.00 -2.72
CA ILE A 91 4.23 -7.74 -1.46
C ILE A 91 4.04 -9.23 -1.73
N GLY A 92 3.21 -9.60 -2.72
CA GLY A 92 3.03 -10.99 -3.14
C GLY A 92 4.33 -11.66 -3.61
N GLU A 93 5.22 -10.92 -4.29
CA GLU A 93 6.55 -11.40 -4.65
C GLU A 93 7.49 -11.49 -3.44
N ILE A 94 7.47 -10.51 -2.54
CA ILE A 94 8.30 -10.55 -1.32
C ILE A 94 7.96 -11.78 -0.49
N ILE A 95 6.68 -12.04 -0.27
CA ILE A 95 6.20 -13.23 0.44
C ILE A 95 6.70 -14.49 -0.29
N ASP A 96 6.66 -14.52 -1.62
CA ASP A 96 7.21 -15.64 -2.40
C ASP A 96 8.70 -15.89 -2.17
N GLN A 97 9.49 -14.83 -2.18
CA GLN A 97 10.92 -14.93 -1.95
C GLN A 97 11.23 -15.38 -0.51
N LEU A 98 10.48 -14.89 0.48
CA LEU A 98 10.61 -15.30 1.88
C LEU A 98 10.20 -16.77 2.08
N ASP A 99 9.15 -17.24 1.39
CA ASP A 99 8.73 -18.64 1.42
C ASP A 99 9.79 -19.58 0.81
N LEU A 100 10.37 -19.18 -0.33
CA LEU A 100 11.28 -20.02 -1.12
C LEU A 100 12.71 -20.03 -0.60
N HIS A 101 13.18 -18.90 -0.10
CA HIS A 101 14.59 -18.70 0.27
C HIS A 101 14.79 -18.51 1.77
N GLY A 102 13.70 -18.51 2.55
CA GLY A 102 13.73 -18.25 3.97
C GLY A 102 13.87 -16.77 4.31
N LYS A 103 14.12 -16.50 5.59
CA LYS A 103 14.15 -15.13 6.14
C LYS A 103 15.21 -14.27 5.46
N ASN A 104 14.82 -13.04 5.10
CA ASN A 104 15.69 -12.01 4.58
C ASN A 104 15.27 -10.65 5.16
N GLU A 105 16.17 -9.99 5.88
CA GLU A 105 15.85 -8.74 6.59
C GLU A 105 15.48 -7.59 5.65
N GLU A 106 16.14 -7.48 4.50
CA GLU A 106 15.84 -6.42 3.52
C GLU A 106 14.43 -6.60 2.95
N LEU A 107 14.05 -7.84 2.63
CA LEU A 107 12.71 -8.18 2.15
C LEU A 107 11.65 -7.97 3.23
N THR A 108 11.93 -8.35 4.47
CA THR A 108 11.02 -8.12 5.61
C THR A 108 10.81 -6.62 5.85
N LYS A 109 11.88 -5.82 5.76
CA LYS A 109 11.80 -4.37 5.89
C LYS A 109 10.97 -3.76 4.77
N GLU A 110 11.21 -4.19 3.52
CA GLU A 110 10.43 -3.74 2.37
C GLU A 110 8.94 -4.12 2.49
N LEU A 111 8.63 -5.33 2.97
CA LEU A 111 7.27 -5.78 3.25
C LEU A 111 6.57 -4.82 4.23
N VAL A 112 7.22 -4.50 5.35
CA VAL A 112 6.67 -3.60 6.37
C VAL A 112 6.47 -2.19 5.85
N GLU A 113 7.43 -1.65 5.08
CA GLU A 113 7.33 -0.31 4.51
C GLU A 113 6.17 -0.22 3.51
N LEU A 114 6.02 -1.18 2.59
CA LEU A 114 4.95 -1.19 1.60
C LEU A 114 3.58 -1.41 2.25
N SER A 115 3.48 -2.37 3.17
CA SER A 115 2.21 -2.65 3.88
C SER A 115 1.77 -1.47 4.75
N THR A 116 2.70 -0.83 5.47
CA THR A 116 2.40 0.35 6.29
C THR A 116 2.07 1.56 5.43
N LYS A 117 2.76 1.79 4.32
CA LYS A 117 2.47 2.94 3.46
C LYS A 117 1.08 2.83 2.82
N HIS A 118 0.71 1.64 2.35
CA HIS A 118 -0.48 1.43 1.54
C HIS A 118 -1.65 0.78 2.29
N GLY A 119 -1.51 0.49 3.58
CA GLY A 119 -2.55 -0.16 4.37
C GLY A 119 -2.88 -1.57 3.88
N ILE A 120 -1.89 -2.28 3.34
CA ILE A 120 -2.07 -3.62 2.79
C ILE A 120 -1.84 -4.62 3.92
N LEU A 121 -2.93 -5.20 4.39
CA LEU A 121 -2.88 -6.26 5.40
C LEU A 121 -2.50 -7.59 4.77
N THR A 122 -1.62 -8.28 5.47
CA THR A 122 -1.19 -9.66 5.23
C THR A 122 -1.11 -10.37 6.58
N PRO A 123 -1.00 -11.70 6.60
CA PRO A 123 -0.80 -12.44 7.84
C PRO A 123 0.43 -11.96 8.65
N TYR A 124 1.44 -11.38 8.01
CA TYR A 124 2.67 -10.86 8.63
C TYR A 124 2.63 -9.39 9.00
N THR A 125 1.53 -8.71 8.66
CA THR A 125 1.33 -7.29 8.93
C THR A 125 0.05 -7.06 9.72
N SER A 126 -0.39 -8.10 10.44
CA SER A 126 -1.52 -8.11 11.37
C SER A 126 -1.41 -7.01 12.43
N PHE A 127 -0.18 -6.60 12.79
CA PHE A 127 0.08 -5.48 13.70
C PHE A 127 -0.54 -4.15 13.24
N LEU A 128 -0.76 -3.98 11.93
CA LEU A 128 -1.45 -2.80 11.38
C LEU A 128 -2.91 -2.75 11.83
N ALA A 129 -3.52 -3.91 12.08
CA ALA A 129 -4.90 -4.07 12.50
C ALA A 129 -5.14 -3.94 14.01
N ASP A 130 -4.07 -3.72 14.80
CA ASP A 130 -4.15 -3.63 16.25
C ASP A 130 -4.57 -2.24 16.72
N GLU A 131 -5.88 -2.06 16.95
CA GLU A 131 -6.44 -0.81 17.48
C GLU A 131 -6.02 -0.53 18.93
N THR A 132 -5.56 -1.56 19.66
CA THR A 132 -5.19 -1.41 21.06
C THR A 132 -3.78 -0.88 21.24
N ALA A 133 -2.96 -1.02 20.21
CA ALA A 133 -1.60 -0.53 20.20
C ALA A 133 -1.55 1.00 20.19
N ARG A 134 -0.48 1.53 20.77
CA ARG A 134 -0.17 2.95 20.69
C ARG A 134 0.25 3.31 19.26
N PRO A 135 0.07 4.55 18.80
CA PRO A 135 0.50 4.99 17.47
C PRO A 135 1.95 4.60 17.13
N GLN A 136 2.87 4.75 18.08
CA GLN A 136 4.29 4.53 17.87
C GLN A 136 4.65 3.07 17.59
N SER A 137 3.75 2.12 17.82
CA SER A 137 3.93 0.72 17.41
C SER A 137 4.07 0.54 15.89
N LEU A 138 3.61 1.53 15.10
CA LEU A 138 3.80 1.61 13.66
C LEU A 138 5.19 2.11 13.25
N ALA A 139 6.03 2.51 14.21
CA ALA A 139 7.42 2.83 13.93
C ALA A 139 8.11 1.61 13.29
N LEU A 140 8.96 1.89 12.31
CA LEU A 140 9.55 0.85 11.47
C LEU A 140 10.28 -0.23 12.28
N SER A 141 10.97 0.13 13.37
CA SER A 141 11.66 -0.84 14.24
C SER A 141 10.71 -1.82 14.92
N ASP A 142 9.59 -1.34 15.46
CA ASP A 142 8.61 -2.17 16.16
C ASP A 142 7.82 -3.03 15.18
N SER A 143 7.38 -2.42 14.07
CA SER A 143 6.67 -3.10 12.99
C SER A 143 7.55 -4.18 12.34
N PHE A 144 8.83 -3.90 12.12
CA PHE A 144 9.81 -4.88 11.64
C PHE A 144 9.97 -6.05 12.60
N ARG A 145 10.13 -5.78 13.91
CA ARG A 145 10.24 -6.84 14.92
C ARG A 145 9.01 -7.75 14.92
N ARG A 146 7.80 -7.19 14.91
CA ARG A 146 6.54 -7.96 14.87
C ARG A 146 6.40 -8.77 13.58
N ALA A 147 6.68 -8.16 12.42
CA ALA A 147 6.66 -8.87 11.15
C ALA A 147 7.67 -10.03 11.13
N ASN A 148 8.86 -9.82 11.69
CA ASN A 148 9.89 -10.86 11.76
C ASN A 148 9.50 -12.01 12.70
N GLU A 149 8.79 -11.72 13.80
CA GLU A 149 8.18 -12.73 14.68
C GLU A 149 7.14 -13.56 13.92
N ASP A 150 6.22 -12.92 13.19
CA ASP A 150 5.19 -13.62 12.41
C ASP A 150 5.78 -14.41 11.23
N LEU A 151 6.79 -13.88 10.54
CA LEU A 151 7.56 -14.60 9.51
C LEU A 151 8.38 -15.77 10.09
N SER A 152 8.61 -15.83 11.40
CA SER A 152 9.23 -17.01 12.01
C SER A 152 8.28 -18.20 12.02
N LYS A 153 6.97 -17.94 12.08
CA LYS A 153 5.91 -18.97 12.07
C LYS A 153 5.71 -19.60 10.69
N LEU A 154 6.21 -18.97 9.62
CA LEU A 154 6.13 -19.47 8.23
C LEU A 154 6.74 -20.86 8.05
N GLY A 155 7.89 -21.11 8.67
CA GLY A 155 8.59 -22.39 8.58
C GLY A 155 7.86 -23.54 9.27
N GLU A 156 6.85 -23.24 10.08
CA GLU A 156 6.12 -24.20 10.91
C GLU A 156 4.75 -24.58 10.32
N ALA A 157 4.27 -23.83 9.31
CA ALA A 157 2.93 -23.99 8.75
C ALA A 157 2.83 -25.17 7.75
N ALA A 158 2.65 -26.39 8.26
CA ALA A 158 2.25 -27.55 7.46
C ALA A 158 0.71 -27.68 7.38
N GLY A 159 0.19 -28.19 6.26
CA GLY A 159 -1.24 -28.51 6.12
C GLY A 159 -2.11 -27.35 5.61
N ARG A 160 -3.33 -27.19 6.15
CA ARG A 160 -4.37 -26.27 5.63
C ARG A 160 -3.92 -24.81 5.58
N GLY A 161 -3.21 -24.34 6.61
CA GLY A 161 -2.70 -22.97 6.68
C GLY A 161 -1.74 -22.63 5.52
N GLY A 162 -0.83 -23.56 5.18
CA GLY A 162 0.09 -23.38 4.05
C GLY A 162 -0.60 -23.39 2.67
N PHE A 163 -1.74 -24.07 2.50
CA PHE A 163 -2.51 -23.98 1.25
C PHE A 163 -3.20 -22.64 1.10
N ALA A 164 -3.81 -22.14 2.17
CA ALA A 164 -4.47 -20.86 2.16
C ALA A 164 -3.50 -19.70 1.94
N GLN A 165 -2.34 -19.74 2.59
CA GLN A 165 -1.28 -18.77 2.42
C GLN A 165 -0.81 -18.71 0.95
N ARG A 166 -0.68 -19.86 0.28
CA ARG A 166 -0.36 -19.91 -1.16
C ARG A 166 -1.47 -19.31 -2.04
N ALA A 167 -2.74 -19.53 -1.68
CA ALA A 167 -3.86 -18.94 -2.41
C ALA A 167 -3.89 -17.41 -2.26
N GLU A 168 -3.70 -16.89 -1.05
CA GLU A 168 -3.65 -15.45 -0.75
C GLU A 168 -2.46 -14.76 -1.45
N LYS A 169 -1.29 -15.38 -1.40
CA LYS A 169 -0.11 -14.97 -2.16
C LYS A 169 -0.38 -14.88 -3.66
N SER A 170 -1.03 -15.90 -4.24
CA SER A 170 -1.41 -15.88 -5.66
C SER A 170 -2.38 -14.75 -5.98
N GLN A 171 -3.32 -14.44 -5.07
CA GLN A 171 -4.22 -13.29 -5.22
C GLN A 171 -3.45 -11.96 -5.24
N PHE A 172 -2.45 -11.79 -4.38
CA PHE A 172 -1.62 -10.58 -4.39
C PHE A 172 -0.80 -10.42 -5.66
N GLN A 173 -0.14 -11.50 -6.12
CA GLN A 173 0.70 -11.48 -7.32
C GLN A 173 -0.10 -11.20 -8.61
N ASN A 174 -1.30 -11.78 -8.70
CA ASN A 174 -2.14 -11.71 -9.89
C ASN A 174 -3.26 -10.66 -9.78
N SER A 175 -3.24 -9.81 -8.75
CA SER A 175 -4.29 -8.81 -8.56
C SER A 175 -4.37 -7.89 -9.79
N ILE A 176 -5.57 -7.73 -10.35
CA ILE A 176 -5.83 -6.84 -11.50
C ILE A 176 -6.38 -5.47 -11.07
N THR A 177 -6.80 -5.37 -9.81
CA THR A 177 -7.26 -4.14 -9.16
C THR A 177 -6.44 -3.90 -7.90
N ALA A 178 -6.22 -2.64 -7.52
CA ALA A 178 -5.70 -2.37 -6.18
C ALA A 178 -6.67 -2.98 -5.14
N PRO A 179 -6.21 -3.54 -4.01
CA PRO A 179 -7.08 -4.00 -2.95
C PRO A 179 -8.02 -2.88 -2.59
N ALA A 180 -9.31 -3.08 -2.93
CA ALA A 180 -10.32 -2.07 -2.73
C ALA A 180 -10.31 -1.67 -1.25
N ALA A 181 -10.28 -0.36 -1.01
CA ALA A 181 -10.79 0.18 0.23
C ALA A 181 -12.21 -0.37 0.39
N SER A 182 -12.40 -1.29 1.35
CA SER A 182 -13.70 -1.84 1.71
C SER A 182 -14.34 -2.79 0.67
N ARG A 183 -14.35 -4.09 0.99
CA ARG A 183 -15.44 -4.96 0.51
C ARG A 183 -16.78 -4.38 1.02
N PRO A 184 -17.92 -4.66 0.36
CA PRO A 184 -19.24 -4.24 0.83
C PRO A 184 -19.58 -4.65 2.28
N SER A 185 -18.79 -5.55 2.90
CA SER A 185 -18.89 -5.94 4.31
C SER A 185 -18.05 -5.11 5.29
N GLY A 186 -17.53 -3.94 4.89
CA GLY A 186 -17.17 -2.87 5.83
C GLY A 186 -15.90 -3.09 6.65
N GLY A 187 -14.78 -3.44 6.01
CA GLY A 187 -13.45 -3.43 6.62
C GLY A 187 -12.37 -4.01 5.70
N ASN A 188 -11.11 -3.73 6.00
CA ASN A 188 -9.99 -4.48 5.44
C ASN A 188 -9.94 -5.86 6.10
N SER A 189 -9.50 -6.90 5.38
CA SER A 189 -9.37 -8.23 5.96
C SER A 189 -8.00 -8.84 5.74
N PHE A 190 -7.63 -9.77 6.61
CA PHE A 190 -6.44 -10.60 6.50
C PHE A 190 -6.69 -11.96 7.10
N ARG A 191 -5.87 -12.95 6.75
CA ARG A 191 -5.90 -14.26 7.39
C ARG A 191 -4.99 -14.27 8.61
N ASP A 192 -5.55 -14.57 9.78
CA ASP A 192 -4.78 -14.69 11.01
C ASP A 192 -3.97 -16.00 11.03
N LEU A 193 -2.68 -15.90 11.35
CA LEU A 193 -1.74 -17.03 11.30
C LEU A 193 -2.03 -18.10 12.36
N GLU A 194 -2.59 -17.71 13.50
CA GLU A 194 -2.77 -18.61 14.65
C GLU A 194 -4.11 -19.35 14.57
N SER A 195 -5.18 -18.63 14.25
CA SER A 195 -6.53 -19.18 14.18
C SER A 195 -6.92 -19.71 12.80
N ASP A 196 -6.14 -19.40 11.75
CA ASP A 196 -6.41 -19.75 10.35
C ASP A 196 -7.76 -19.20 9.83
N ARG A 197 -8.20 -18.04 10.36
CA ARG A 197 -9.48 -17.39 10.04
C ARG A 197 -9.28 -16.04 9.37
N GLU A 198 -10.22 -15.67 8.51
CA GLU A 198 -10.32 -14.30 8.01
C GLU A 198 -10.77 -13.36 9.15
N VAL A 199 -9.95 -12.35 9.42
CA VAL A 199 -10.23 -11.27 10.37
C VAL A 199 -10.56 -10.02 9.58
N VAL A 200 -11.74 -9.45 9.82
CA VAL A 200 -12.17 -8.17 9.25
C VAL A 200 -11.93 -7.08 10.30
N THR A 201 -11.35 -5.96 9.89
CA THR A 201 -11.00 -4.86 10.79
C THR A 201 -11.28 -3.48 10.17
N ASN A 202 -11.62 -2.52 11.01
CA ASN A 202 -11.74 -1.09 10.67
C ASN A 202 -10.54 -0.27 11.18
N ALA A 203 -9.55 -0.96 11.75
CA ALA A 203 -8.31 -0.40 12.24
C ALA A 203 -7.43 0.16 11.12
N VAL A 204 -7.60 -0.35 9.90
CA VAL A 204 -6.90 0.14 8.71
C VAL A 204 -7.94 0.66 7.74
N ARG A 205 -7.82 1.94 7.38
CA ARG A 205 -8.68 2.62 6.40
C ARG A 205 -7.83 3.12 5.26
N SER A 206 -8.45 3.28 4.09
CA SER A 206 -7.80 3.91 2.93
C SER A 206 -8.46 5.25 2.67
N ALA A 207 -7.64 6.28 2.46
CA ALA A 207 -8.04 7.63 2.12
C ALA A 207 -7.24 8.09 0.90
N GLY A 208 -7.81 7.90 -0.29
CA GLY A 208 -7.08 8.14 -1.55
C GLY A 208 -5.85 7.24 -1.64
N LYS A 209 -4.67 7.86 -1.79
CA LYS A 209 -3.37 7.18 -1.80
C LYS A 209 -2.87 6.72 -0.42
N ASP A 210 -3.40 7.31 0.65
CA ASP A 210 -2.86 7.18 2.00
C ASP A 210 -3.62 6.13 2.82
N ALA A 211 -2.90 5.51 3.75
CA ALA A 211 -3.46 4.64 4.77
C ALA A 211 -3.71 5.41 6.06
N LEU A 212 -4.77 5.04 6.78
CA LEU A 212 -5.08 5.52 8.12
C LEU A 212 -5.17 4.35 9.08
N TYR A 213 -4.67 4.57 10.29
CA TYR A 213 -4.59 3.57 11.34
C TYR A 213 -5.31 4.06 12.59
N ALA A 214 -6.37 3.36 12.99
CA ALA A 214 -7.02 3.59 14.28
C ALA A 214 -6.16 3.00 15.39
N ARG A 215 -5.82 3.83 16.38
CA ARG A 215 -4.96 3.48 17.51
C ARG A 215 -5.56 4.00 18.81
N GLY A 216 -5.39 3.22 19.87
CA GLY A 216 -5.80 3.60 21.21
C GLY A 216 -4.82 4.61 21.78
N VAL A 217 -5.33 5.72 22.28
CA VAL A 217 -4.56 6.70 23.06
C VAL A 217 -5.25 6.96 24.38
N GLU A 218 -4.46 7.13 25.44
CA GLU A 218 -4.95 7.59 26.73
C GLU A 218 -4.67 9.08 26.86
N GLN A 219 -5.72 9.86 27.07
CA GLN A 219 -5.62 11.30 27.27
C GLN A 219 -6.51 11.68 28.45
N ASN A 220 -5.96 12.35 29.45
CA ASN A 220 -6.68 12.78 30.66
C ASN A 220 -7.45 11.64 31.37
N GLY A 221 -6.91 10.42 31.35
CA GLY A 221 -7.56 9.24 31.95
C GLY A 221 -8.73 8.66 31.14
N GLN A 222 -8.97 9.16 29.93
CA GLN A 222 -9.94 8.60 28.99
C GLN A 222 -9.23 7.91 27.82
N ARG A 223 -9.76 6.77 27.39
CA ARG A 223 -9.28 6.07 26.19
C ARG A 223 -10.03 6.58 24.98
N LEU A 224 -9.29 7.15 24.04
CA LEU A 224 -9.79 7.70 22.79
C LEU A 224 -9.23 6.91 21.61
N LYS A 225 -9.89 7.04 20.46
CA LYS A 225 -9.40 6.52 19.19
C LYS A 225 -8.73 7.65 18.41
N LEU A 226 -7.48 7.42 18.03
CA LEU A 226 -6.71 8.32 17.19
C LEU A 226 -6.48 7.67 15.83
N LEU A 227 -6.93 8.33 14.77
CA LEU A 227 -6.53 8.00 13.41
C LEU A 227 -5.18 8.67 13.13
N VAL A 228 -4.21 7.88 12.70
CA VAL A 228 -2.87 8.35 12.30
C VAL A 228 -2.53 7.92 10.89
N THR A 229 -1.77 8.73 10.17
CA THR A 229 -1.12 8.33 8.91
C THR A 229 0.23 7.66 9.23
N PRO A 230 0.85 6.93 8.29
CA PRO A 230 2.22 6.44 8.46
C PRO A 230 3.21 7.52 8.93
N GLU A 231 3.05 8.75 8.44
CA GLU A 231 3.94 9.87 8.75
C GLU A 231 3.76 10.41 10.18
N THR A 232 2.54 10.33 10.72
CA THR A 232 2.22 10.85 12.06
C THR A 232 2.22 9.78 13.13
N ALA A 233 2.27 8.50 12.76
CA ALA A 233 2.17 7.39 13.71
C ALA A 233 3.29 7.38 14.78
N GLN A 234 4.47 7.89 14.46
CA GLN A 234 5.59 8.00 15.41
C GLN A 234 5.46 9.13 16.44
N LEU A 235 4.48 10.03 16.28
CA LEU A 235 4.30 11.17 17.17
C LEU A 235 3.57 10.77 18.45
N ASP A 236 4.02 11.32 19.57
CA ASP A 236 3.36 11.22 20.87
C ASP A 236 2.67 12.54 21.17
N LEU A 237 1.36 12.50 21.45
CA LEU A 237 0.55 13.71 21.59
C LEU A 237 1.05 14.63 22.72
N GLU A 238 1.60 14.06 23.80
CA GLU A 238 2.10 14.83 24.93
C GLU A 238 3.53 15.33 24.67
N LYS A 239 4.43 14.45 24.21
CA LYS A 239 5.83 14.83 23.99
C LYS A 239 6.02 15.74 22.78
N ASN A 240 5.15 15.64 21.78
CA ASN A 240 5.22 16.42 20.55
C ASN A 240 4.19 17.56 20.52
N LYS A 241 3.57 17.92 21.65
CA LYS A 241 2.52 18.94 21.73
C LYS A 241 2.88 20.27 21.07
N GLU A 242 4.13 20.72 21.21
CA GLU A 242 4.61 21.99 20.61
C GLU A 242 4.64 21.96 19.07
N GLN A 243 4.67 20.77 18.46
CA GLN A 243 4.68 20.57 17.02
C GLN A 243 3.28 20.28 16.45
N ILE A 244 2.29 20.10 17.31
CA ILE A 244 0.93 19.71 16.97
C ILE A 244 0.01 20.92 17.10
N THR A 245 -0.64 21.28 16.00
CA THR A 245 -1.69 22.31 16.00
C THR A 245 -3.04 21.62 16.22
N GLU A 246 -3.67 21.87 17.36
CA GLU A 246 -5.01 21.36 17.64
C GLU A 246 -6.06 22.20 16.91
N ILE A 247 -7.03 21.55 16.27
CA ILE A 247 -8.16 22.18 15.61
C ILE A 247 -9.45 21.44 15.97
N GLU A 248 -10.53 22.18 16.19
CA GLU A 248 -11.85 21.60 16.43
C GLU A 248 -12.52 21.28 15.09
N ARG A 249 -13.09 20.08 14.96
CA ARG A 249 -13.81 19.69 13.75
C ARG A 249 -14.99 20.65 13.49
N TYR A 250 -15.13 21.06 12.23
CA TYR A 250 -16.12 22.03 11.77
C TYR A 250 -15.96 23.47 12.30
N SER A 251 -14.80 23.83 12.85
CA SER A 251 -14.46 25.23 13.09
C SER A 251 -14.13 25.99 11.80
N ASP A 252 -14.01 27.32 11.88
CA ASP A 252 -13.58 28.13 10.74
C ASP A 252 -12.15 27.75 10.28
N GLU A 253 -11.26 27.43 11.21
CA GLU A 253 -9.90 26.94 10.91
C GLU A 253 -9.93 25.57 10.21
N TYR A 254 -10.83 24.67 10.64
CA TYR A 254 -11.03 23.38 9.98
C TYR A 254 -11.43 23.59 8.51
N PHE A 255 -12.44 24.44 8.26
CA PHE A 255 -12.88 24.71 6.89
C PHE A 255 -11.82 25.45 6.06
N ALA A 256 -11.01 26.33 6.67
CA ALA A 256 -9.89 26.94 6.00
C ALA A 256 -8.85 25.91 5.53
N ILE A 257 -8.58 24.87 6.34
CA ILE A 257 -7.68 23.77 5.97
C ILE A 257 -8.30 22.92 4.85
N VAL A 258 -9.56 22.50 5.00
CA VAL A 258 -10.28 21.68 4.01
C VAL A 258 -10.36 22.38 2.66
N ASN A 259 -10.60 23.69 2.63
CA ASN A 259 -10.65 24.48 1.39
C ASN A 259 -9.27 24.64 0.73
N ALA A 260 -8.18 24.60 1.51
CA ALA A 260 -6.82 24.68 1.00
C ALA A 260 -6.24 23.31 0.57
N ASN A 261 -6.91 22.21 0.94
CA ASN A 261 -6.49 20.85 0.64
C ASN A 261 -6.88 20.41 -0.77
N SER A 262 -6.15 19.45 -1.31
CA SER A 262 -6.59 18.69 -2.48
C SER A 262 -7.79 17.79 -2.14
N VAL A 263 -8.47 17.27 -3.17
CA VAL A 263 -9.56 16.30 -3.00
C VAL A 263 -9.08 15.07 -2.20
N ASP A 264 -7.87 14.60 -2.50
CA ASP A 264 -7.26 13.45 -1.83
C ASP A 264 -6.93 13.71 -0.36
N GLU A 265 -6.35 14.87 -0.06
CA GLU A 265 -6.08 15.26 1.32
C GLU A 265 -7.38 15.37 2.12
N ASN A 266 -8.47 15.82 1.50
CA ASN A 266 -9.79 15.86 2.13
C ASN A 266 -10.40 14.48 2.38
N LEU A 267 -10.01 13.43 1.63
CA LEU A 267 -10.44 12.07 1.93
C LEU A 267 -9.97 11.61 3.31
N LEU A 268 -8.83 12.11 3.83
CA LEU A 268 -8.35 11.81 5.18
C LEU A 268 -9.34 12.28 6.25
N PHE A 269 -9.89 13.49 6.08
CA PHE A 269 -10.85 14.09 7.02
C PHE A 269 -12.20 13.38 6.98
N VAL A 270 -12.62 12.87 5.82
CA VAL A 270 -13.87 12.12 5.66
C VAL A 270 -13.83 10.80 6.44
N GLN A 271 -12.66 10.20 6.63
CA GLN A 271 -12.53 8.95 7.38
C GLN A 271 -12.73 9.10 8.90
N GLN A 272 -12.76 10.33 9.44
CA GLN A 272 -12.88 10.58 10.88
C GLN A 272 -14.34 10.46 11.36
N SER A 273 -14.61 9.52 12.28
CA SER A 273 -15.90 9.40 12.98
C SER A 273 -16.05 10.43 14.10
N ALA A 274 -17.24 10.55 14.70
CA ALA A 274 -17.49 11.55 15.73
C ALA A 274 -16.78 11.25 17.08
N ASP A 275 -16.42 10.00 17.33
CA ASP A 275 -15.71 9.52 18.53
C ASP A 275 -14.19 9.39 18.32
N GLU A 276 -13.67 9.92 17.22
CA GLU A 276 -12.28 9.75 16.79
C GLU A 276 -11.59 11.09 16.60
N GLN A 277 -10.32 11.16 16.97
CA GLN A 277 -9.42 12.25 16.60
C GLN A 277 -8.61 11.87 15.36
N LEU A 278 -8.15 12.85 14.60
CA LEU A 278 -7.29 12.63 13.43
C LEU A 278 -5.97 13.40 13.59
N LEU A 279 -4.85 12.68 13.60
CA LEU A 279 -3.51 13.27 13.55
C LEU A 279 -2.94 13.14 12.14
N VAL A 280 -2.84 14.27 11.44
CA VAL A 280 -2.42 14.32 10.02
C VAL A 280 -1.37 15.38 9.80
N LYS A 281 -0.43 15.11 8.88
CA LYS A 281 0.56 16.09 8.43
C LYS A 281 0.17 16.63 7.07
N LEU A 282 -0.02 17.94 6.96
CA LEU A 282 -0.40 18.63 5.74
C LEU A 282 0.52 19.82 5.53
N ARG A 283 1.12 19.94 4.34
CA ARG A 283 1.99 21.07 3.97
C ARG A 283 3.08 21.38 5.01
N GLY A 284 3.67 20.32 5.59
CA GLY A 284 4.74 20.41 6.58
C GLY A 284 4.29 20.69 8.02
N LYS A 285 3.00 20.92 8.27
CA LYS A 285 2.43 21.14 9.61
C LYS A 285 1.64 19.92 10.07
N THR A 286 1.72 19.61 11.36
CA THR A 286 0.95 18.53 11.97
C THR A 286 -0.30 19.10 12.63
N TYR A 287 -1.45 18.54 12.30
CA TYR A 287 -2.75 18.91 12.82
C TYR A 287 -3.35 17.75 13.62
N LEU A 288 -3.86 18.06 14.80
CA LEU A 288 -4.72 17.17 15.57
C LEU A 288 -6.15 17.70 15.47
N VAL A 289 -6.99 17.03 14.68
CA VAL A 289 -8.41 17.34 14.55
C VAL A 289 -9.16 16.61 15.64
N LYS A 290 -9.83 17.37 16.51
CA LYS A 290 -10.64 16.86 17.61
C LYS A 290 -12.12 16.85 17.24
#